data_AF-A0A8I0D5P8-F1
#
_entry.id   AF-A0A8I0D5P8-F1
#
_cell.length_a   1.000
_cell.length_b   1.000
_cell.length_c   1.000
_cell.angle_alpha   90.00
_cell.angle_beta   90.00
_cell.angle_gamma   90.00
#
_symmetry.space_group_name_H-M   'P 1'
#
loop_
_entity.id
_entity.type
_entity.pdbx_description
1 polymer ?
#
loop_
_entity_poly.entity_id
_entity_poly.type
_entity_poly.pdbx_seq_one_letter_code
_entity_poly.pdbx_strand_id
1 'polypeptide(L)' 'MPEAREQIDARIASLADWRGLRLARLRALIHQAGLLNASLKGDTRRAIDLHEDEWLDEQAFIALVLNLGQS' A
#
# COMPACT_ATOMS: atom_id res chain seq x y z
N MET A 1 8.19 9.68 -20.91
CA MET A 1 7.22 9.93 -19.82
C MET A 1 7.45 8.86 -18.77
N PRO A 2 7.54 9.22 -17.47
CA PRO A 2 7.77 8.23 -16.42
C PRO A 2 6.61 7.23 -16.35
N GLU A 3 6.92 5.99 -16.05
CA GLU A 3 5.92 4.93 -15.87
C GLU A 3 5.02 5.23 -14.66
N ALA A 4 3.84 4.61 -14.62
CA ALA A 4 2.90 4.81 -13.50
C ALA A 4 3.52 4.48 -12.14
N ARG A 5 4.40 3.47 -12.07
CA ARG A 5 5.14 3.13 -10.84
C ARG A 5 6.06 4.26 -10.38
N GLU A 6 6.76 4.89 -11.31
CA GLU A 6 7.72 5.95 -11.02
C GLU A 6 7.00 7.23 -10.57
N GLN A 7 5.82 7.51 -11.12
CA GLN A 7 4.98 8.63 -10.68
C GLN A 7 4.47 8.44 -9.25
N ILE A 8 4.13 7.20 -8.87
CA ILE A 8 3.75 6.86 -7.50
C ILE A 8 4.95 7.02 -6.55
N ASP A 9 6.12 6.50 -6.94
CA ASP A 9 7.35 6.63 -6.15
C ASP A 9 7.73 8.10 -5.93
N ALA A 10 7.70 8.91 -6.99
CA ALA A 10 7.95 10.34 -6.90
C ALA A 10 6.94 11.07 -6.01
N ARG A 11 5.66 10.68 -6.06
CA ARG A 11 4.63 11.26 -5.19
C ARG A 11 4.87 10.92 -3.73
N ILE A 12 5.21 9.67 -3.41
CA ILE A 12 5.52 9.26 -2.05
C ILE A 12 6.75 10.02 -1.53
N ALA A 13 7.81 10.10 -2.34
CA ALA A 13 9.04 10.82 -1.99
C ALA A 13 8.82 12.33 -1.79
N SER A 14 7.80 12.92 -2.44
CA SER A 14 7.46 14.34 -2.28
C SER A 14 6.80 14.69 -0.93
N LEU A 15 6.35 13.69 -0.18
CA LEU A 15 5.71 13.88 1.12
C LEU A 15 6.76 13.80 2.22
N ALA A 16 7.17 14.96 2.75
CA ALA A 16 8.19 15.07 3.80
C ALA A 16 7.66 14.79 5.22
N ASP A 17 6.36 14.52 5.37
CA ASP A 17 5.72 14.24 6.66
C ASP A 17 5.50 12.74 6.88
N TRP A 18 4.81 12.40 7.97
CA TRP A 18 4.51 11.02 8.37
C TRP A 18 3.84 10.19 7.27
N ARG A 19 3.11 10.82 6.34
CA ARG A 19 2.40 10.13 5.24
C ARG A 19 3.38 9.54 4.25
N GLY A 20 4.47 10.23 3.94
CA GLY A 20 5.51 9.73 3.03
C GLY A 20 6.17 8.48 3.59
N LEU A 21 6.53 8.51 4.88
CA LEU A 21 7.12 7.37 5.59
C LEU A 21 6.16 6.17 5.64
N ARG A 22 4.89 6.41 5.98
CA ARG A 22 3.83 5.36 5.99
C ARG A 22 3.63 4.75 4.61
N LEU A 23 3.48 5.57 3.56
CA LEU A 23 3.22 5.08 2.20
C LEU A 23 4.41 4.32 1.62
N ALA A 24 5.65 4.75 1.90
CA ALA A 24 6.85 4.02 1.50
C ALA A 24 6.89 2.61 2.12
N ARG A 25 6.54 2.50 3.41
CA ARG A 25 6.46 1.22 4.12
C ARG A 25 5.37 0.32 3.55
N LEU A 26 4.17 0.85 3.34
CA LEU A 26 3.06 0.13 2.70
C LEU A 26 3.44 -0.40 1.32
N ARG A 27 4.09 0.44 0.51
CA ARG A 27 4.55 0.05 -0.81
C ARG A 27 5.57 -1.09 -0.76
N ALA A 28 6.52 -1.03 0.17
CA ALA A 28 7.48 -2.12 0.37
C ALA A 28 6.78 -3.44 0.73
N LEU A 29 5.80 -3.41 1.64
CA LEU A 29 5.01 -4.59 2.02
C LEU A 29 4.24 -5.18 0.82
N ILE A 30 3.62 -4.33 0.00
CA ILE A 30 2.90 -4.76 -1.21
C ILE A 30 3.87 -5.43 -2.21
N HIS A 31 5.07 -4.88 -2.39
CA HIS A 31 6.11 -5.47 -3.23
C HIS A 31 6.59 -6.82 -2.67
N GLN A 32 6.85 -6.91 -1.36
CA GLN A 32 7.27 -8.15 -0.69
C GLN A 32 6.23 -9.27 -0.82
N ALA A 33 4.94 -8.92 -0.75
CA ALA A 33 3.84 -9.87 -0.94
C ALA A 33 3.61 -10.27 -2.42
N GLY A 34 4.38 -9.71 -3.38
CA GLY A 34 4.24 -10.02 -4.80
C GLY A 34 2.93 -9.52 -5.42
N LEU A 35 2.27 -8.54 -4.79
CA LEU A 35 0.94 -8.04 -5.16
C LEU A 35 0.95 -7.11 -6.39
N LEU A 36 2.13 -6.71 -6.87
CA LEU A 36 2.27 -5.82 -8.02
C LEU A 36 2.38 -6.65 -9.30
N ASN A 37 1.19 -6.89 -9.90
CA ASN A 37 0.90 -7.29 -11.29
C ASN A 37 0.20 -8.63 -11.53
N ALA A 38 -0.41 -9.27 -10.53
CA ALA A 38 -1.31 -10.39 -10.79
C ALA A 38 -2.78 -9.89 -10.82
N SER A 39 -3.27 -9.70 -12.05
CA SER A 39 -4.70 -9.69 -12.41
C SER A 39 -5.48 -8.40 -12.14
N LEU A 40 -5.83 -7.68 -13.21
CA LEU A 40 -6.92 -6.69 -13.28
C LEU A 40 -8.32 -7.29 -13.00
N LYS A 41 -8.40 -8.47 -12.39
CA LYS A 41 -9.64 -9.21 -12.12
C LYS A 41 -9.94 -9.17 -10.62
N GLY A 42 -10.11 -7.98 -10.09
CA GLY A 42 -10.45 -7.75 -8.68
C GLY A 42 -10.97 -6.34 -8.48
N ASP A 43 -12.29 -6.18 -8.60
CA ASP A 43 -13.04 -4.91 -8.47
C ASP A 43 -13.18 -4.44 -7.00
N THR A 44 -12.25 -4.83 -6.12
CA THR A 44 -12.39 -4.54 -4.69
C THR A 44 -11.49 -3.35 -4.33
N ARG A 45 -12.05 -2.14 -4.42
CA ARG A 45 -11.46 -0.94 -3.81
C ARG A 45 -11.83 -0.92 -2.32
N ARG A 46 -10.84 -1.01 -1.43
CA ARG A 46 -11.00 -0.80 0.01
C ARG A 46 -10.34 0.51 0.41
N ALA A 47 -11.08 1.38 1.10
CA ALA A 47 -10.51 2.54 1.75
C ALA A 47 -9.91 2.11 3.10
N ILE A 48 -8.74 2.65 3.44
CA ILE A 48 -8.08 2.43 4.73
C ILE A 48 -7.67 3.82 5.23
N ASP A 49 -8.22 4.21 6.38
CA ASP A 49 -7.83 5.44 7.07
C ASP A 49 -6.53 5.22 7.83
N LEU A 50 -5.60 6.17 7.72
CA LEU A 50 -4.31 6.15 8.41
C LEU A 50 -4.21 7.43 9.25
N HIS A 51 -3.77 7.31 10.49
CA HIS A 51 -3.51 8.44 11.39
C HIS A 51 -2.03 8.51 11.80
N GLU A 52 -1.53 9.70 12.11
CA GLU A 52 -0.13 9.90 12.51
C GLU A 52 0.24 9.09 13.76
N ASP A 53 -0.64 9.05 14.75
CA ASP A 53 -0.40 8.44 16.06
C ASP A 53 -0.75 6.95 16.15
N GLU A 54 -1.16 6.35 15.03
CA GLU A 54 -1.62 4.97 14.99
C GLU A 54 -0.56 4.03 14.41
N TRP A 55 -0.32 2.90 15.07
CA TRP A 55 0.58 1.88 14.56
C TRP A 55 -0.11 1.02 13.50
N LEU A 56 0.54 0.79 12.36
CA LEU A 56 0.08 -0.17 11.38
C LEU A 56 0.50 -1.59 11.79
N ASP A 57 -0.45 -2.50 11.93
CA ASP A 57 -0.15 -3.92 11.92
C ASP A 57 0.09 -4.37 10.47
N GLU A 58 1.35 -4.67 10.14
CA GLU A 58 1.77 -5.08 8.81
C GLU A 58 1.15 -6.42 8.38
N GLN A 59 0.98 -7.34 9.33
CA GLN A 59 0.42 -8.65 9.05
C GLN A 59 -1.08 -8.56 8.81
N ALA A 60 -1.79 -7.77 9.63
CA ALA A 60 -3.20 -7.49 9.41
C ALA A 60 -3.42 -6.75 8.08
N PHE A 61 -2.53 -5.81 7.73
CA PHE A 61 -2.58 -5.12 6.44
C PHE A 61 -2.39 -6.09 5.26
N ILE A 62 -1.35 -6.93 5.30
CA ILE A 62 -1.10 -7.94 4.26
C ILE A 62 -2.30 -8.90 4.14
N ALA A 63 -2.84 -9.37 5.27
CA ALA A 63 -4.01 -10.22 5.30
C ALA A 63 -5.25 -9.54 4.67
N LEU A 64 -5.47 -8.25 4.95
CA LEU A 64 -6.54 -7.47 4.33
C LEU A 64 -6.37 -7.36 2.82
N VAL A 65 -5.16 -7.05 2.35
CA VAL A 65 -4.88 -6.90 0.91
C VAL A 65 -4.96 -8.25 0.17
N LEU A 66 -4.54 -9.34 0.82
CA LEU A 66 -4.65 -10.70 0.27
C LEU A 66 -6.05 -11.32 0.47
N ASN A 67 -6.98 -10.62 1.13
CA ASN A 67 -8.29 -11.15 1.54
C ASN A 67 -8.20 -12.47 2.35
N LEU A 68 -7.18 -12.62 3.21
CA LEU A 68 -6.93 -13.84 3.99
C LEU A 68 -7.84 -14.01 5.23
N GLY A 69 -9.01 -13.38 5.28
CA GLY A 69 -9.92 -13.56 6.42
C GLY A 69 -11.13 -12.65 6.40
N GLN A 70 -12.20 -13.15 5.77
CA GLN A 70 -13.61 -12.90 6.10
C GLN A 70 -14.35 -14.16 5.64
N SER A 71 -14.34 -15.23 6.45
CA SER A 71 -15.13 -16.45 6.25
C SER A 71 -15.81 -16.80 7.56
#